data_AF-A0A7S2PY37-F1
#
_entry.id   AF-A0A7S2PY37-F1
#
_cell.length_a   1.000
_cell.length_b   1.000
_cell.length_c   1.000
_cell.angle_alpha   90.00
_cell.angle_beta   90.00
_cell.angle_gamma   90.00
#
_symmetry.space_group_name_H-M   'P 1'
#
loop_
_entity.id
_entity.type
_entity.pdbx_description
1 polymer ?
#
loop_
_entity_poly.entity_id
_entity_poly.type
_entity_poly.pdbx_seq_one_letter_code
_entity_poly.pdbx_strand_id
1 'polypeptide(L)'
;GEGVCGELIDKALFRLLAPNAKHPFTYEGFCSAIDHYNSRHAEKVFRMGTRQQRIGELTAFLGMASHETDGFIAPREYLACGDNVVVDGELYCVPCTSEDYNFDTHTCGISMLENDQSYMEFCQPYTTPPKGCTCEYVKEVEASGQLEGHMKANDIFFGRGSIQISNNFNYIRASATMTGSKDTFCEEPELLSTVETYSWGVGIFIWVE
;
A
#
# COMPACT_ATOMS: atom_id res chain seq x y z
N GLY A 1 25.75 6.68 -14.78
CA GLY A 1 24.64 6.07 -15.53
C GLY A 1 23.51 7.07 -15.53
N GLU A 2 22.81 7.19 -16.65
CA GLU A 2 21.60 8.02 -16.83
C GLU A 2 20.60 7.83 -15.67
N GLY A 3 20.05 8.94 -15.18
CA GLY A 3 18.99 8.95 -14.16
C GLY A 3 17.67 8.41 -14.71
N VAL A 4 16.76 7.97 -13.82
CA VAL A 4 15.39 7.60 -14.23
C VAL A 4 14.54 8.87 -14.21
N CYS A 5 14.48 9.50 -13.06
CA CYS A 5 13.82 10.78 -12.88
C CYS A 5 14.62 11.92 -13.51
N GLY A 6 13.94 12.80 -14.23
CA GLY A 6 14.52 13.92 -14.98
C GLY A 6 14.98 13.56 -16.39
N GLU A 7 15.16 12.28 -16.72
CA GLU A 7 15.60 11.84 -18.05
C GLU A 7 14.59 10.92 -18.76
N LEU A 8 14.07 9.90 -18.08
CA LEU A 8 13.03 9.01 -18.62
C LEU A 8 11.62 9.49 -18.26
N ILE A 9 11.47 10.06 -17.07
CA ILE A 9 10.22 10.65 -16.59
C ILE A 9 10.52 11.92 -15.78
N ASP A 10 10.00 13.04 -16.25
CA ASP A 10 10.00 14.29 -15.50
C ASP A 10 8.66 14.49 -14.78
N LYS A 11 8.61 15.54 -13.96
CA LYS A 11 7.41 15.86 -13.18
C LYS A 11 6.19 16.20 -14.06
N ALA A 12 6.41 16.75 -15.26
CA ALA A 12 5.33 17.12 -16.17
C ALA A 12 4.70 15.87 -16.80
N LEU A 13 5.53 14.93 -17.25
CA LEU A 13 5.08 13.64 -17.76
C LEU A 13 4.41 12.81 -16.65
N PHE A 14 4.96 12.78 -15.44
CA PHE A 14 4.31 12.10 -14.32
C PHE A 14 2.90 12.64 -14.06
N ARG A 15 2.72 13.97 -14.02
CA ARG A 15 1.40 14.60 -13.87
C ARG A 15 0.45 14.33 -15.04
N LEU A 16 0.98 14.15 -16.25
CA LEU A 16 0.18 13.76 -17.41
C LEU A 16 -0.33 12.32 -17.29
N LEU A 17 0.51 11.41 -16.77
CA LEU A 17 0.17 10.00 -16.58
C LEU A 17 -0.71 9.75 -15.34
N ALA A 18 -0.56 10.57 -14.30
CA ALA A 18 -1.21 10.44 -13.01
C ALA A 18 -1.89 11.77 -12.60
N PRO A 19 -2.89 12.26 -13.37
CA PRO A 19 -3.44 13.61 -13.21
C PRO A 19 -4.17 13.84 -11.89
N ASN A 20 -4.69 12.76 -11.29
CA ASN A 20 -5.47 12.80 -10.06
C ASN A 20 -4.70 12.21 -8.87
N ALA A 21 -3.39 11.98 -9.02
CA ALA A 21 -2.60 11.37 -7.96
C ALA A 21 -2.70 12.15 -6.65
N LYS A 22 -3.02 11.44 -5.56
CA LYS A 22 -3.09 11.98 -4.22
C LYS A 22 -1.90 11.52 -3.40
N HIS A 23 -1.57 12.25 -2.34
CA HIS A 23 -0.61 11.77 -1.35
C HIS A 23 -1.04 10.38 -0.86
N PRO A 24 -0.13 9.39 -0.81
CA PRO A 24 1.34 9.48 -0.85
C PRO A 24 1.98 9.34 -2.26
N PHE A 25 1.19 9.27 -3.34
CA PHE A 25 1.67 9.03 -4.70
C PHE A 25 2.20 10.30 -5.38
N THR A 26 3.35 10.79 -4.93
CA THR A 26 4.02 11.96 -5.52
C THR A 26 5.14 11.55 -6.48
N TYR A 27 5.53 12.47 -7.36
CA TYR A 27 6.71 12.31 -8.21
C TYR A 27 7.99 12.21 -7.37
N GLU A 28 8.13 13.07 -6.36
CA GLU A 28 9.27 13.10 -5.46
C GLU A 28 9.44 11.79 -4.69
N GLY A 29 8.34 11.24 -4.18
CA GLY A 29 8.29 9.94 -3.52
C GLY A 29 8.69 8.80 -4.45
N PHE A 30 8.17 8.81 -5.68
CA PHE A 30 8.51 7.82 -6.70
C PHE A 30 10.01 7.82 -7.02
N CYS A 31 10.57 9.01 -7.26
CA CYS A 31 12.00 9.17 -7.52
C CYS A 31 12.87 8.74 -6.34
N SER A 32 12.45 9.12 -5.13
CA SER A 32 13.15 8.75 -3.90
C SER A 32 13.13 7.24 -3.69
N ALA A 33 12.01 6.55 -3.99
CA ALA A 33 11.91 5.09 -3.94
C ALA A 33 12.83 4.40 -4.96
N ILE A 34 12.88 4.90 -6.20
CA ILE A 34 13.80 4.41 -7.24
C ILE A 34 15.25 4.55 -6.79
N ASP A 35 15.65 5.72 -6.31
CA ASP A 35 17.03 5.95 -5.87
C ASP A 35 17.37 5.13 -4.63
N HIS A 36 16.43 4.97 -3.70
CA HIS A 36 16.57 4.11 -2.54
C HIS A 36 16.84 2.65 -2.93
N TYR A 37 16.04 2.09 -3.85
CA TYR A 37 16.25 0.74 -4.38
C TYR A 37 17.60 0.63 -5.12
N ASN A 38 17.83 1.53 -6.07
CA ASN A 38 19.03 1.52 -6.91
C ASN A 38 20.32 1.77 -6.15
N SER A 39 20.29 2.43 -4.99
CA SER A 39 21.49 2.62 -4.16
C SER A 39 21.98 1.31 -3.50
N ARG A 40 21.09 0.33 -3.32
CA ARG A 40 21.38 -0.91 -2.57
C ARG A 40 21.54 -2.16 -3.43
N HIS A 41 21.05 -2.14 -4.67
CA HIS A 41 21.04 -3.33 -5.53
C HIS A 41 22.04 -3.20 -6.68
N ALA A 42 22.67 -4.31 -7.08
CA ALA A 42 23.56 -4.31 -8.25
C ALA A 42 22.77 -4.12 -9.55
N GLU A 43 21.66 -4.85 -9.68
CA GLU A 43 20.66 -4.65 -10.73
C GLU A 43 19.83 -3.41 -10.40
N LYS A 44 19.61 -2.57 -11.41
CA LYS A 44 19.04 -1.25 -11.21
C LYS A 44 17.66 -1.14 -11.87
N VAL A 45 16.60 -1.01 -11.08
CA VAL A 45 15.23 -0.84 -11.60
C VAL A 45 15.17 0.36 -12.55
N PHE A 46 14.55 0.16 -13.72
CA PHE A 46 14.44 1.14 -14.81
C PHE A 46 15.76 1.67 -15.39
N ARG A 47 16.90 1.04 -15.07
CA ARG A 47 18.23 1.42 -15.61
C ARG A 47 18.93 0.29 -16.36
N MET A 48 18.27 -0.85 -16.57
CA MET A 48 18.81 -2.00 -17.30
C MET A 48 18.42 -1.99 -18.79
N GLY A 49 19.34 -2.38 -19.66
CA GLY A 49 19.09 -2.52 -21.10
C GLY A 49 19.08 -1.19 -21.88
N THR A 50 18.50 -1.23 -23.08
CA THR A 50 18.38 -0.07 -23.97
C THR A 50 17.41 0.97 -23.42
N ARG A 51 17.46 2.21 -23.92
CA ARG A 51 16.51 3.26 -23.54
C ARG A 51 15.05 2.84 -23.77
N GLN A 52 14.76 2.15 -24.88
CA GLN A 52 13.40 1.68 -25.17
C GLN A 52 12.94 0.61 -24.17
N GLN A 53 13.83 -0.30 -23.76
CA GLN A 53 13.51 -1.31 -22.74
C GLN A 53 13.22 -0.66 -21.38
N ARG A 54 14.03 0.32 -20.97
CA ARG A 54 13.82 1.08 -19.72
C ARG A 54 12.49 1.84 -19.72
N ILE A 55 12.13 2.48 -20.84
CA ILE A 55 10.82 3.14 -20.99
C ILE A 55 9.69 2.11 -20.92
N GLY A 56 9.87 0.94 -21.55
CA GLY A 56 8.90 -0.16 -21.51
C GLY A 56 8.66 -0.67 -20.09
N GLU A 57 9.72 -0.95 -19.34
CA GLU A 57 9.66 -1.36 -17.93
C GLU A 57 8.97 -0.31 -17.06
N LEU A 58 9.38 0.96 -17.18
CA LEU A 58 8.79 2.06 -16.43
C LEU A 58 7.29 2.24 -16.72
N THR A 59 6.90 2.14 -17.99
CA THR A 59 5.51 2.29 -18.42
C THR A 59 4.67 1.12 -17.92
N ALA A 60 5.20 -0.11 -17.96
CA ALA A 60 4.52 -1.29 -17.47
C ALA A 60 4.30 -1.20 -15.95
N PHE A 61 5.33 -0.80 -15.20
CA PHE A 61 5.23 -0.57 -13.76
C PHE A 61 4.17 0.48 -13.41
N LEU A 62 4.22 1.66 -14.04
CA LEU A 62 3.26 2.74 -13.79
C LEU A 62 1.84 2.36 -14.21
N GLY A 63 1.68 1.56 -15.29
CA GLY A 63 0.38 1.05 -15.72
C GLY A 63 -0.24 0.11 -14.68
N MET A 64 0.54 -0.83 -14.17
CA MET A 64 0.10 -1.73 -13.08
C MET A 64 -0.23 -0.94 -11.81
N ALA A 65 0.68 -0.07 -11.38
CA ALA A 65 0.46 0.72 -10.18
C ALA A 65 -0.78 1.62 -10.28
N SER A 66 -1.04 2.20 -11.46
CA SER A 66 -2.26 2.95 -11.74
C SER A 66 -3.51 2.08 -11.62
N HIS A 67 -3.47 0.84 -12.14
CA HIS A 67 -4.59 -0.10 -12.03
C HIS A 67 -4.92 -0.45 -10.58
N GLU A 68 -3.91 -0.82 -9.79
CA GLU A 68 -4.11 -1.24 -8.39
C GLU A 68 -4.57 -0.10 -7.47
N THR A 69 -4.31 1.16 -7.84
CA THR A 69 -4.53 2.30 -6.93
C THR A 69 -5.61 3.27 -7.42
N ASP A 70 -6.46 2.83 -8.35
CA ASP A 70 -7.50 3.67 -8.95
C ASP A 70 -6.90 4.98 -9.50
N GLY A 71 -5.90 4.86 -10.36
CA GLY A 71 -5.20 6.00 -10.94
C GLY A 71 -4.43 6.82 -9.90
N PHE A 72 -3.85 6.17 -8.88
CA PHE A 72 -3.09 6.79 -7.79
C PHE A 72 -3.94 7.64 -6.84
N ILE A 73 -5.21 7.29 -6.67
CA ILE A 73 -6.14 7.94 -5.75
C ILE A 73 -6.24 7.16 -4.44
N ALA A 74 -6.14 5.84 -4.50
CA ALA A 74 -6.39 4.93 -3.38
C ALA A 74 -5.08 4.34 -2.83
N PRO A 75 -4.52 4.89 -1.73
CA PRO A 75 -3.37 4.29 -1.06
C PRO A 75 -3.73 3.09 -0.19
N ARG A 76 -5.02 2.82 -0.02
CA ARG A 76 -5.60 1.75 0.80
C ARG A 76 -6.74 1.10 0.03
N GLU A 77 -6.92 -0.18 0.30
CA GLU A 77 -8.02 -0.96 -0.27
C GLU A 77 -9.38 -0.41 0.17
N TYR A 78 -10.27 -0.15 -0.79
CA TYR A 78 -11.56 0.49 -0.53
C TYR A 78 -12.47 -0.33 0.38
N LEU A 79 -12.57 -1.65 0.18
CA LEU A 79 -13.43 -2.49 0.99
C LEU A 79 -12.90 -2.66 2.43
N ALA A 80 -11.60 -2.56 2.64
CA ALA A 80 -11.02 -2.69 3.98
C ALA A 80 -10.97 -1.37 4.75
N CYS A 81 -10.74 -0.25 4.06
CA CYS A 81 -10.48 1.05 4.70
C CYS A 81 -10.87 2.27 3.86
N GLY A 82 -11.78 2.11 2.90
CA GLY A 82 -12.32 3.23 2.14
C GLY A 82 -13.15 4.18 3.01
N ASP A 83 -13.95 3.59 3.91
CA ASP A 83 -14.60 4.32 5.01
C ASP A 83 -13.67 4.31 6.22
N ASN A 84 -13.21 5.50 6.63
CA ASN A 84 -12.22 5.65 7.67
C ASN A 84 -12.32 6.99 8.39
N VAL A 85 -11.80 7.03 9.61
CA VAL A 85 -11.70 8.24 10.44
C VAL A 85 -10.34 8.28 11.12
N VAL A 86 -9.80 9.50 11.30
CA VAL A 86 -8.59 9.73 12.10
C VAL A 86 -9.02 10.29 13.46
N VAL A 87 -8.62 9.63 14.53
CA VAL A 87 -8.84 10.08 15.92
C VAL A 87 -7.50 10.09 16.65
N ASP A 88 -7.12 11.24 17.19
CA ASP A 88 -5.84 11.46 17.89
C ASP A 88 -4.59 11.04 17.11
N GLY A 89 -4.65 11.12 15.77
CA GLY A 89 -3.55 10.77 14.86
C GLY A 89 -3.51 9.30 14.45
N GLU A 90 -4.38 8.45 14.99
CA GLU A 90 -4.52 7.05 14.61
C GLU A 90 -5.63 6.89 13.57
N LEU A 91 -5.41 6.04 12.57
CA LEU A 91 -6.41 5.75 11.53
C LEU A 91 -7.25 4.53 11.92
N TYR A 92 -8.56 4.69 11.79
CA TYR A 92 -9.56 3.65 12.03
C TYR A 92 -10.35 3.41 10.75
N CYS A 93 -10.55 2.14 10.41
CA CYS A 93 -11.17 1.70 9.17
C CYS A 93 -12.45 0.93 9.45
N VAL A 94 -13.45 1.05 8.58
CA VAL A 94 -14.64 0.20 8.59
C VAL A 94 -14.51 -0.84 7.47
N PRO A 95 -14.18 -2.11 7.77
CA PRO A 95 -14.16 -3.16 6.77
C PRO A 95 -15.59 -3.46 6.31
N CYS A 96 -15.77 -3.59 5.00
CA CYS A 96 -17.07 -3.63 4.36
C CYS A 96 -17.13 -4.72 3.30
N THR A 97 -18.31 -5.33 3.15
CA THR A 97 -18.58 -6.19 1.99
C THR A 97 -18.82 -5.33 0.75
N SER A 98 -18.71 -5.91 -0.44
CA SER A 98 -19.01 -5.18 -1.68
C SER A 98 -20.47 -4.76 -1.80
N GLU A 99 -21.37 -5.48 -1.13
CA GLU A 99 -22.81 -5.27 -1.12
C GLU A 99 -23.19 -4.06 -0.25
N ASP A 100 -22.46 -3.86 0.85
CA ASP A 100 -22.72 -2.78 1.83
C ASP A 100 -21.87 -1.52 1.56
N TYR A 101 -20.91 -1.59 0.65
CA TYR A 101 -20.00 -0.49 0.34
C TYR A 101 -20.52 0.43 -0.77
N ASN A 102 -20.57 1.73 -0.50
CA ASN A 102 -20.87 2.74 -1.51
C ASN A 102 -19.58 3.30 -2.12
N PHE A 103 -19.30 2.96 -3.38
CA PHE A 103 -18.10 3.40 -4.10
C PHE A 103 -18.10 4.89 -4.47
N ASP A 104 -19.26 5.56 -4.50
CA ASP A 104 -19.33 7.00 -4.80
C ASP A 104 -19.02 7.85 -3.55
N THR A 105 -19.48 7.41 -2.38
CA THR A 105 -19.29 8.14 -1.11
C THR A 105 -18.16 7.59 -0.25
N HIS A 106 -17.63 6.41 -0.59
CA HIS A 106 -16.66 5.64 0.19
C HIS A 106 -17.12 5.38 1.63
N THR A 107 -18.40 5.07 1.82
CA THR A 107 -18.99 4.78 3.13
C THR A 107 -19.51 3.35 3.19
N CYS A 108 -19.41 2.72 4.36
CA CYS A 108 -19.92 1.39 4.62
C CYS A 108 -21.28 1.45 5.33
N GLY A 109 -22.26 0.69 4.83
CA GLY A 109 -23.59 0.61 5.45
C GLY A 109 -23.63 -0.29 6.69
N ILE A 110 -22.89 -1.41 6.65
CA ILE A 110 -22.82 -2.42 7.73
C ILE A 110 -21.37 -2.90 7.83
N SER A 111 -20.74 -2.70 8.99
CA SER A 111 -19.35 -3.14 9.20
C SER A 111 -19.26 -4.66 9.30
N MET A 112 -18.22 -5.24 8.71
CA MET A 112 -17.87 -6.67 8.87
C MET A 112 -17.44 -7.04 10.30
N LEU A 113 -17.31 -6.06 11.19
CA LEU A 113 -17.02 -6.25 12.61
C LEU A 113 -18.27 -6.23 13.49
N GLU A 114 -19.43 -5.84 12.96
CA GLU A 114 -20.68 -5.81 13.72
C GLU A 114 -21.05 -7.20 14.27
N ASN A 115 -21.84 -7.21 15.35
CA ASN A 115 -22.31 -8.44 16.00
C ASN A 115 -21.17 -9.35 16.50
N ASP A 116 -20.10 -8.76 17.05
CA ASP A 116 -18.92 -9.47 17.60
C ASP A 116 -18.16 -10.32 16.57
N GLN A 117 -18.25 -9.95 15.29
CA GLN A 117 -17.47 -10.57 14.22
C GLN A 117 -16.00 -10.11 14.28
N SER A 118 -15.13 -10.90 13.63
CA SER A 118 -13.71 -10.61 13.55
C SER A 118 -13.25 -10.57 12.10
N TYR A 119 -12.36 -9.64 11.77
CA TYR A 119 -11.83 -9.46 10.42
C TYR A 119 -10.41 -10.06 10.31
N MET A 120 -10.24 -11.05 9.43
CA MET A 120 -9.00 -11.83 9.30
C MET A 120 -8.55 -12.11 7.85
N GLU A 121 -9.14 -11.40 6.89
CA GLU A 121 -9.02 -11.71 5.45
C GLU A 121 -7.58 -11.62 4.90
N PHE A 122 -6.67 -10.95 5.61
CA PHE A 122 -5.26 -10.77 5.23
C PHE A 122 -4.27 -11.40 6.21
N CYS A 123 -4.76 -12.30 7.05
CA CYS A 123 -4.01 -12.87 8.15
C CYS A 123 -3.81 -14.37 7.97
N GLN A 124 -2.66 -14.76 7.43
CA GLN A 124 -2.25 -16.15 7.41
C GLN A 124 -1.75 -16.57 8.81
N PRO A 125 -2.22 -17.72 9.36
CA PRO A 125 -1.72 -18.24 10.63
C PRO A 125 -0.20 -18.42 10.62
N TYR A 126 0.47 -18.06 11.74
CA TYR A 126 1.94 -18.13 11.88
C TYR A 126 2.52 -19.53 11.61
N THR A 127 1.73 -20.59 11.83
CA THR A 127 2.13 -21.98 11.60
C THR A 127 2.23 -22.36 10.12
N THR A 128 1.66 -21.54 9.23
CA THR A 128 1.62 -21.79 7.80
C THR A 128 2.78 -21.05 7.13
N PRO A 129 3.70 -21.74 6.43
CA PRO A 129 4.69 -21.08 5.58
C PRO A 129 4.03 -20.37 4.38
N PRO A 130 4.57 -19.24 3.89
CA PRO A 130 5.75 -18.53 4.39
C PRO A 130 5.47 -17.81 5.72
N LYS A 131 6.53 -17.60 6.51
CA LYS A 131 6.42 -16.86 7.79
C LYS A 131 5.87 -15.46 7.52
N GLY A 132 4.80 -15.08 8.21
CA GLY A 132 4.20 -13.74 8.16
C GLY A 132 4.43 -12.92 9.43
N CYS A 133 4.02 -11.65 9.37
CA CYS A 133 3.78 -10.86 10.58
C CYS A 133 2.81 -11.60 11.50
N THR A 134 2.96 -11.44 12.80
CA THR A 134 1.96 -11.94 13.75
C THR A 134 0.65 -11.20 13.52
N CYS A 135 -0.45 -11.93 13.52
CA CYS A 135 -1.78 -11.39 13.34
C CYS A 135 -2.74 -12.06 14.33
N GLU A 136 -3.61 -11.26 14.92
CA GLU A 136 -4.64 -11.68 15.86
C GLU A 136 -6.03 -11.37 15.29
N TYR A 137 -7.08 -11.91 15.92
CA TYR A 137 -8.46 -11.60 15.56
C TYR A 137 -8.73 -10.11 15.76
N VAL A 138 -8.87 -9.38 14.66
CA VAL A 138 -9.21 -7.96 14.69
C VAL A 138 -10.70 -7.82 14.95
N LYS A 139 -11.05 -7.08 16.01
CA LYS A 139 -12.43 -6.78 16.41
C LYS A 139 -12.68 -5.28 16.34
N GLU A 140 -13.94 -4.88 16.47
CA GLU A 140 -14.29 -3.47 16.66
C GLU A 140 -13.59 -2.87 17.88
N VAL A 141 -13.20 -1.60 17.78
CA VAL A 141 -12.52 -0.87 18.85
C VAL A 141 -13.50 -0.51 19.98
N GLU A 142 -14.73 -0.15 19.64
CA GLU A 142 -15.80 0.22 20.57
C GLU A 142 -17.11 -0.45 20.16
N ALA A 143 -17.89 -0.93 21.14
CA ALA A 143 -19.21 -1.52 20.90
C ALA A 143 -20.31 -0.48 20.61
N SER A 144 -20.02 0.81 20.83
CA SER A 144 -20.91 1.94 20.56
C SER A 144 -20.11 3.23 20.64
N GLY A 145 -20.43 4.20 19.79
CA GLY A 145 -19.80 5.52 19.84
C GLY A 145 -19.18 5.93 18.52
N GLN A 146 -18.11 6.73 18.58
CA GLN A 146 -17.47 7.26 17.38
C GLN A 146 -16.75 6.18 16.58
N LEU A 147 -16.23 5.15 17.25
CA LEU A 147 -15.46 4.07 16.63
C LEU A 147 -16.25 2.75 16.55
N GLU A 148 -17.57 2.81 16.68
CA GLU A 148 -18.45 1.66 16.44
C GLU A 148 -18.24 1.10 15.03
N GLY A 149 -18.07 -0.22 14.92
CA GLY A 149 -17.77 -0.88 13.65
C GLY A 149 -16.39 -0.60 13.05
N HIS A 150 -15.52 0.14 13.75
CA HIS A 150 -14.17 0.43 13.27
C HIS A 150 -13.12 -0.50 13.86
N MET A 151 -12.09 -0.82 13.08
CA MET A 151 -10.82 -1.40 13.54
C MET A 151 -9.69 -0.40 13.39
N LYS A 152 -8.60 -0.57 14.15
CA LYS A 152 -7.36 0.16 13.86
C LYS A 152 -6.78 -0.32 12.55
N ALA A 153 -6.37 0.61 11.69
CA ALA A 153 -5.76 0.27 10.41
C ALA A 153 -4.48 -0.58 10.61
N ASN A 154 -3.69 -0.26 11.65
CA ASN A 154 -2.43 -0.95 11.92
C ASN A 154 -2.57 -2.41 12.37
N ASP A 155 -3.78 -2.85 12.76
CA ASP A 155 -3.99 -4.22 13.25
C ASP A 155 -4.19 -5.23 12.10
N ILE A 156 -4.25 -4.78 10.84
CA ILE A 156 -4.59 -5.62 9.68
C ILE A 156 -3.74 -5.30 8.43
N PHE A 157 -3.51 -6.33 7.61
CA PHE A 157 -2.59 -6.30 6.46
C PHE A 157 -3.30 -6.23 5.10
N PHE A 158 -4.37 -5.42 4.98
CA PHE A 158 -5.09 -5.18 3.72
C PHE A 158 -4.23 -4.46 2.67
N GLY A 159 -4.75 -4.30 1.44
CA GLY A 159 -4.02 -3.68 0.33
C GLY A 159 -3.53 -2.25 0.62
N ARG A 160 -2.22 -2.02 0.48
CA ARG A 160 -1.60 -0.69 0.62
C ARG A 160 -0.55 -0.38 -0.43
N GLY A 161 -0.31 0.91 -0.64
CA GLY A 161 0.78 1.39 -1.49
C GLY A 161 0.54 1.15 -2.98
N SER A 162 1.60 1.29 -3.79
CA SER A 162 1.49 1.41 -5.25
C SER A 162 1.16 0.10 -5.97
N ILE A 163 1.00 -1.01 -5.25
CA ILE A 163 0.61 -2.31 -5.82
C ILE A 163 -0.44 -3.01 -4.95
N GLN A 164 -1.05 -2.29 -4.00
CA GLN A 164 -1.98 -2.85 -3.01
C GLN A 164 -1.41 -4.13 -2.37
N ILE A 165 -0.21 -4.03 -1.78
CA ILE A 165 0.39 -5.18 -1.12
C ILE A 165 -0.52 -5.63 0.03
N SER A 166 -0.92 -6.89 0.00
CA SER A 166 -1.82 -7.49 0.98
C SER A 166 -1.20 -8.73 1.60
N ASN A 167 -1.73 -9.13 2.74
CA ASN A 167 -1.35 -10.28 3.55
C ASN A 167 -0.08 -10.10 4.40
N ASN A 168 -0.18 -10.54 5.66
CA ASN A 168 0.88 -10.47 6.67
C ASN A 168 2.24 -11.05 6.22
N PHE A 169 2.25 -12.04 5.34
CA PHE A 169 3.49 -12.63 4.80
C PHE A 169 4.18 -11.81 3.72
N ASN A 170 3.45 -10.91 3.05
CA ASN A 170 4.06 -9.98 2.11
C ASN A 170 4.62 -8.76 2.86
N TYR A 171 3.91 -8.28 3.88
CA TYR A 171 4.35 -7.16 4.72
C TYR A 171 5.70 -7.44 5.42
N ILE A 172 5.88 -8.61 6.02
CA ILE A 172 7.17 -8.95 6.68
C ILE A 172 8.35 -9.00 5.70
N ARG A 173 8.12 -9.46 4.46
CA ARG A 173 9.15 -9.54 3.41
C ARG A 173 9.50 -8.15 2.91
N ALA A 174 8.49 -7.35 2.59
CA ALA A 174 8.67 -5.96 2.21
C ALA A 174 9.41 -5.18 3.30
N SER A 175 9.05 -5.39 4.58
CA SER A 175 9.69 -4.73 5.71
C SER A 175 11.17 -5.03 5.77
N ALA A 176 11.53 -6.32 5.71
CA ALA A 176 12.93 -6.75 5.77
C ALA A 176 13.75 -6.16 4.61
N THR A 177 13.22 -6.20 3.40
CA THR A 177 13.92 -5.72 2.20
C THR A 177 14.07 -4.20 2.18
N MET A 178 13.03 -3.47 2.54
CA MET A 178 12.99 -2.02 2.39
C MET A 178 13.57 -1.26 3.59
N THR A 179 13.46 -1.84 4.79
CA THR A 179 13.84 -1.17 6.04
C THR A 179 15.03 -1.82 6.73
N GLY A 180 15.37 -3.05 6.36
CA GLY A 180 16.38 -3.87 7.06
C GLY A 180 15.86 -4.50 8.37
N SER A 181 14.62 -4.21 8.77
CA SER A 181 13.93 -4.82 9.91
C SER A 181 12.70 -5.57 9.42
N LYS A 182 12.37 -6.70 10.04
CA LYS A 182 11.11 -7.42 9.75
C LYS A 182 9.91 -6.75 10.39
N ASP A 183 10.13 -5.92 11.39
CA ASP A 183 9.08 -5.49 12.31
C ASP A 183 8.43 -4.17 11.86
N THR A 184 9.14 -3.32 11.12
CA THR A 184 8.65 -1.96 10.76
C THR A 184 7.24 -1.95 10.14
N PHE A 185 6.96 -2.82 9.17
CA PHE A 185 5.64 -2.89 8.54
C PHE A 185 4.73 -3.95 9.16
N CYS A 186 5.26 -4.75 10.09
CA CYS A 186 4.43 -5.63 10.93
C CYS A 186 3.80 -4.86 12.09
N GLU A 187 4.49 -3.85 12.60
CA GLU A 187 4.05 -2.99 13.71
C GLU A 187 3.28 -1.76 13.20
N GLU A 188 3.73 -1.15 12.09
CA GLU A 188 3.12 0.05 11.51
C GLU A 188 2.85 -0.11 10.00
N PRO A 189 1.92 -1.00 9.58
CA PRO A 189 1.62 -1.20 8.16
C PRO A 189 1.08 0.06 7.46
N GLU A 190 0.51 1.03 8.20
CA GLU A 190 0.06 2.32 7.64
C GLU A 190 1.18 3.18 7.04
N LEU A 191 2.45 2.89 7.37
CA LEU A 191 3.59 3.53 6.71
C LEU A 191 3.56 3.33 5.18
N LEU A 192 2.99 2.22 4.70
CA LEU A 192 2.84 1.94 3.27
C LEU A 192 1.78 2.81 2.57
N SER A 193 0.92 3.49 3.33
CA SER A 193 -0.12 4.40 2.81
C SER A 193 0.12 5.86 3.16
N THR A 194 1.18 6.17 3.91
CA THR A 194 1.46 7.52 4.42
C THR A 194 2.87 8.01 4.12
N VAL A 195 3.86 7.12 3.94
CA VAL A 195 5.23 7.50 3.60
C VAL A 195 5.50 7.26 2.13
N GLU A 196 5.65 8.33 1.36
CA GLU A 196 5.77 8.29 -0.11
C GLU A 196 6.82 7.29 -0.63
N THR A 197 8.00 7.26 0.00
CA THR A 197 9.08 6.32 -0.38
C THR A 197 8.71 4.87 -0.14
N TYR A 198 7.90 4.57 0.87
CA TYR A 198 7.46 3.22 1.17
C TYR A 198 6.25 2.83 0.31
N SER A 199 5.30 3.74 0.09
CA SER A 199 4.16 3.52 -0.80
C SER A 199 4.60 3.15 -2.21
N TRP A 200 5.60 3.85 -2.77
CA TRP A 200 6.21 3.48 -4.05
C TRP A 200 7.18 2.32 -3.96
N GLY A 201 7.99 2.30 -2.90
CA GLY A 201 9.05 1.31 -2.73
C GLY A 201 8.51 -0.11 -2.65
N VAL A 202 7.31 -0.31 -2.10
CA VAL A 202 6.72 -1.64 -1.98
C VAL A 202 6.27 -2.21 -3.33
N GLY A 203 5.79 -1.36 -4.25
CA GLY A 203 5.56 -1.77 -5.62
C GLY A 203 6.85 -2.11 -6.34
N ILE A 204 7.91 -1.32 -6.15
CA ILE A 204 9.23 -1.62 -6.73
C ILE A 204 9.75 -2.95 -6.20
N PHE A 205 9.62 -3.22 -4.91
CA PHE A 205 9.98 -4.50 -4.29
C PHE A 205 9.27 -5.68 -4.98
N ILE A 206 7.94 -5.64 -5.11
CA ILE A 206 7.19 -6.72 -5.79
C ILE A 206 7.54 -6.84 -7.27
N TRP A 207 7.93 -5.74 -7.91
CA TRP A 207 8.28 -5.74 -9.34
C TRP A 207 9.60 -6.48 -9.63
N VAL A 208 10.52 -6.50 -8.67
CA VAL A 208 11.90 -6.94 -8.88
C VAL A 208 12.29 -8.19 -8.06
N GLU A 209 11.49 -8.62 -7.08
CA GLU A 209 11.74 -9.75 -6.16
C GLU A 209 10.59 -10.76 -6.11
#